data_AF-A0A1V6CNB1-F1
#
_entry.id   AF-A0A1V6CNB1-F1
#
_cell.length_a   1.000
_cell.length_b   1.000
_cell.length_c   1.000
_cell.angle_alpha   90.00
_cell.angle_beta   90.00
_cell.angle_gamma   90.00
#
_symmetry.space_group_name_H-M   'P 1'
#
loop_
_entity.id
_entity.type
_entity.pdbx_description
1 polymer ?
#
loop_
_entity_poly.entity_id
_entity_poly.type
_entity_poly.pdbx_seq_one_letter_code
_entity_poly.pdbx_strand_id
1 'polypeptide(L)' 'MSLQCGIIGLANTGKTTLFNCMSNVKAETSRFAFTSNKSNLGMIRVPDPCLAELEKFQVT' A
#
# COMPACT_ATOMS: atom_id res chain seq x y z
N MET A 1 -7.70 14.41 10.21
CA MET A 1 -7.67 13.73 8.89
C MET A 1 -6.35 13.00 8.79
N SER A 2 -6.36 11.69 8.55
CA SER A 2 -5.13 10.93 8.29
C SER A 2 -4.58 11.27 6.91
N LEU A 3 -3.26 11.43 6.78
CA LEU A 3 -2.61 11.66 5.49
C LEU A 3 -2.83 10.44 4.57
N GLN A 4 -3.18 10.68 3.31
CA GLN A 4 -3.27 9.64 2.27
C GLN A 4 -2.30 9.98 1.13
N CYS A 5 -1.59 8.96 0.63
CA CYS A 5 -0.67 9.09 -0.50
C CYS A 5 -1.19 8.30 -1.70
N GLY A 6 -1.06 8.86 -2.91
CA GLY A 6 -1.50 8.23 -4.16
C GLY A 6 -0.33 7.75 -5.02
N ILE A 7 -0.49 6.58 -5.66
CA ILE A 7 0.46 6.05 -6.65
C ILE A 7 0.01 6.51 -8.05
N ILE A 8 0.78 7.37 -8.71
CA ILE A 8 0.46 7.96 -10.01
C ILE A 8 1.43 7.52 -11.10
N GLY A 9 1.00 7.58 -12.38
CA GLY A 9 1.85 7.27 -13.53
C GLY A 9 1.09 6.73 -14.74
N LEU A 10 1.77 6.65 -15.89
CA LEU A 10 1.23 6.20 -17.18
C LEU A 10 0.56 4.82 -17.12
N ALA A 11 -0.39 4.54 -18.02
CA ALA A 11 -1.02 3.23 -18.11
C ALA A 11 0.03 2.11 -18.29
N ASN A 12 -0.25 0.91 -17.75
CA ASN A 12 0.59 -0.29 -17.87
C ASN A 12 2.02 -0.21 -17.31
N THR A 13 2.35 0.78 -16.47
CA THR A 13 3.66 0.89 -15.80
C THR A 13 3.82 0.02 -14.54
N GLY A 14 2.88 -0.89 -14.26
CA GLY A 14 2.95 -1.79 -13.10
C GLY A 14 2.49 -1.18 -11.77
N LYS A 15 1.77 -0.05 -11.78
CA LYS A 15 1.24 0.59 -10.55
C LYS A 15 0.41 -0.36 -9.68
N THR A 16 -0.49 -1.13 -10.29
CA THR A 16 -1.32 -2.11 -9.56
C THR A 16 -0.49 -3.25 -9.00
N THR A 17 0.54 -3.68 -9.74
CA THR A 17 1.49 -4.69 -9.28
C THR A 17 2.22 -4.21 -8.02
N LEU A 18 2.75 -2.99 -8.05
CA LEU A 18 3.44 -2.39 -6.90
C LEU A 18 2.49 -2.24 -5.69
N PHE A 19 1.26 -1.79 -5.92
CA PHE A 19 0.22 -1.73 -4.87
C PHE A 19 -0.06 -3.11 -4.25
N ASN A 20 -0.17 -4.16 -5.07
CA ASN A 20 -0.41 -5.52 -4.60
C ASN A 20 0.79 -6.15 -3.88
N CYS A 21 2.02 -5.73 -4.22
CA CYS A 21 3.21 -6.19 -3.50
C CYS A 21 3.30 -5.61 -2.09
N MET A 22 2.95 -4.33 -1.93
CA MET A 22 3.07 -3.64 -0.65
C MET A 22 1.84 -3.80 0.23
N SER A 23 0.66 -3.93 -0.37
CA SER A 23 -0.60 -4.10 0.35
C SER A 23 -1.00 -5.58 0.40
N ASN A 24 -1.67 -5.99 1.48
CA ASN A 24 -2.32 -7.31 1.54
C ASN A 24 -3.61 -7.38 0.71
N VAL A 25 -3.91 -6.35 -0.09
CA VAL A 25 -5.11 -6.23 -0.92
C VAL A 25 -4.76 -6.74 -2.32
N LYS A 26 -5.59 -7.63 -2.87
CA LYS A 26 -5.45 -8.11 -4.25
C LYS A 26 -6.29 -7.24 -5.19
N ALA A 27 -5.74 -6.10 -5.60
CA ALA A 27 -6.35 -5.28 -6.64
C ALA A 27 -6.22 -5.95 -8.02
N GLU A 28 -7.26 -5.88 -8.84
CA GLU A 28 -7.26 -6.48 -10.18
C GLU A 28 -6.25 -5.81 -11.10
N THR A 29 -5.33 -6.61 -11.65
CA THR A 29 -4.36 -6.15 -12.66
C THR A 29 -4.91 -6.44 -14.04
N SER A 30 -5.70 -5.50 -14.58
CA SER A 30 -6.27 -5.58 -15.94
C SER A 30 -5.41 -4.84 -16.97
N ARG A 31 -5.42 -5.31 -18.23
CA ARG A 31 -4.82 -4.62 -19.39
C ARG A 31 -5.70 -3.49 -19.94
N PHE A 32 -6.95 -3.39 -19.49
CA PHE A 32 -7.89 -2.33 -19.90
C PHE A 32 -7.73 -1.13 -18.96
N ALA A 33 -6.89 -0.18 -19.36
CA ALA A 33 -6.52 0.98 -18.54
C ALA A 33 -7.66 2.01 -18.34
N PHE A 34 -8.84 1.80 -18.93
CA PHE A 34 -9.91 2.80 -19.07
C PHE A 34 -11.25 2.41 -18.45
N THR A 35 -11.35 1.29 -17.74
CA THR A 35 -12.54 0.99 -16.93
C THR A 35 -12.53 1.85 -15.66
N SER A 36 -13.66 2.51 -15.36
CA SER A 36 -13.88 3.40 -14.19
C SER A 36 -13.85 2.63 -12.86
N ASN A 37 -12.71 2.02 -12.54
CA ASN A 37 -12.54 1.29 -11.30
C ASN A 37 -12.29 2.28 -10.14
N LYS A 38 -12.98 2.05 -9.03
CA LYS A 38 -12.78 2.72 -7.75
C LYS A 38 -11.29 2.70 -7.38
N SER A 39 -10.77 3.78 -6.80
CA SER A 39 -9.38 3.82 -6.34
C SER A 39 -9.09 2.68 -5.37
N ASN A 40 -7.98 1.97 -5.59
CA ASN A 40 -7.53 0.92 -4.67
C ASN A 40 -6.99 1.60 -3.41
N LEU A 41 -7.63 1.33 -2.27
CA LEU A 41 -7.22 1.82 -0.97
C LEU A 41 -6.59 0.67 -0.19
N GLY A 42 -5.42 0.91 0.39
CA GLY A 42 -4.69 -0.06 1.19
C GLY A 42 -3.95 0.63 2.32
N MET A 43 -3.71 -0.12 3.40
CA MET A 43 -2.86 0.31 4.51
C MET A 43 -1.63 -0.57 4.56
N ILE A 44 -0.48 0.05 4.79
CA ILE A 44 0.81 -0.63 4.86
C ILE A 44 1.43 -0.25 6.19
N ARG A 45 1.98 -1.24 6.90
CA ARG A 45 2.74 -1.00 8.13
C ARG A 45 4.08 -0.41 7.76
N VAL A 46 4.42 0.74 8.35
CA VAL A 46 5.75 1.32 8.22
C VAL A 46 6.68 0.53 9.15
N PRO A 47 7.75 -0.09 8.63
CA PRO A 47 8.71 -0.79 9.49
C PRO A 47 9.45 0.24 10.35
N ASP A 48 9.34 0.07 11.66
CA ASP A 48 9.99 0.94 12.65
C ASP A 48 10.74 0.07 13.67
N PRO A 49 12.09 -0.03 13.58
CA PRO A 49 12.88 -0.81 14.52
C PRO A 49 12.89 -0.21 15.94
N CYS A 50 12.61 1.10 16.08
CA CYS A 50 12.57 1.75 17.39
C CYS A 50 11.43 1.19 18.25
N LEU A 51 10.29 0.86 17.64
CA LEU A 51 9.17 0.23 18.35
C LEU A 51 9.56 -1.14 18.93
N ALA A 52 10.35 -1.93 18.21
CA ALA A 52 10.82 -3.22 18.68
C ALA A 52 11.83 -3.10 19.84
N GLU A 53 12.65 -2.05 19.85
CA GLU A 53 13.53 -1.76 21.00
C GLU A 53 12.72 -1.34 22.23
N LEU A 54 11.70 -0.48 22.06
CA LEU A 54 10.83 -0.04 23.16
C LEU A 54 10.05 -1.20 23.79
N GLU A 55 9.59 -2.16 22.97
CA GLU A 55 8.89 -3.36 23.43
C GLU A 55 9.70 -4.16 24.45
N LYS A 56 11.05 -4.18 24.35
CA LYS A 56 11.92 -4.89 25.31
C LYS A 56 11.91 -4.28 26.71
N PHE A 57 11.63 -2.98 26.83
CA PHE A 57 11.56 -2.28 28.12
C PHE A 57 10.16 -2.32 28.72
N GLN A 58 9.18 -2.83 27.97
CA GLN A 58 7.80 -2.94 28.41
C GLN A 58 7.67 -4.18 29.31
N VAL A 59 7.64 -3.95 30.63
CA VAL A 59 7.41 -5.01 31.62
C VAL A 59 5.99 -5.53 31.42
N THR A 60 5.87 -6.71 30.79
CA THR A 60 4.61 -7.41 30.58
C THR A 60 4.63 -8.72 31.36
#